data_AF-A0A076HAL2-F1
#
_entry.id   AF-A0A076HAL2-F1
#
_cell.length_a   1.000
_cell.length_b   1.000
_cell.length_c   1.000
_cell.angle_alpha   90.00
_cell.angle_beta   90.00
_cell.angle_gamma   90.00
#
_symmetry.space_group_name_H-M   'P 1'
#
loop_
_entity.id
_entity.type
_entity.pdbx_description
1 polymer ?
#
loop_
_entity_poly.entity_id
_entity_poly.type
_entity_poly.pdbx_seq_one_letter_code
_entity_poly.pdbx_strand_id
1 'polypeptide(L)'
;MACLMALSMTAMQACTNQARETPSHEAELGDTLVVEGDTEVRLTDAFKPGEPNGLFDGGISVITDGSEGIRAEVNAVCSMPDLPNWPEYDNIYGRWLSDDEKPGVEGGKTDWQLLLYFDGEAKDKGRETAPGWAKRLAQNLCRKGDFQDN
;
A
#
# COMPACT_ATOMS: atom_id res chain seq x y z
N MET A 1 61.18 6.72 -13.28
CA MET A 1 60.12 7.50 -12.62
C MET A 1 58.80 7.05 -13.20
N ALA A 2 58.13 6.10 -12.56
CA ALA A 2 56.82 5.60 -12.98
C ALA A 2 55.91 5.63 -11.76
N CYS A 3 54.97 6.57 -11.78
CA CYS A 3 54.02 6.85 -10.72
C CYS A 3 52.82 5.90 -10.89
N LEU A 4 52.79 4.81 -10.13
CA LEU A 4 51.58 3.99 -9.98
C LEU A 4 50.76 4.58 -8.82
N MET A 5 49.80 5.45 -9.15
CA MET A 5 48.71 5.76 -8.24
C MET A 5 47.65 4.67 -8.37
N ALA A 6 47.63 3.74 -7.43
CA ALA A 6 46.48 2.86 -7.21
C ALA A 6 45.38 3.68 -6.52
N LEU A 7 44.41 4.18 -7.29
CA LEU A 7 43.15 4.69 -6.75
C LEU A 7 42.34 3.48 -6.27
N SER A 8 42.41 3.21 -4.97
CA SER A 8 41.46 2.34 -4.29
C SER A 8 40.09 3.03 -4.27
N MET A 9 39.24 2.74 -5.26
CA MET A 9 37.82 3.03 -5.20
C MET A 9 37.19 2.12 -4.14
N THR A 10 37.09 2.60 -2.91
CA THR A 10 36.16 2.06 -1.92
C THR A 10 34.75 2.36 -2.41
N ALA A 11 34.20 1.46 -3.21
CA ALA A 11 32.78 1.42 -3.49
C ALA A 11 32.07 1.17 -2.15
N MET A 12 31.62 2.24 -1.50
CA MET A 12 30.60 2.14 -0.46
C MET A 12 29.33 1.71 -1.16
N GLN A 13 29.14 0.40 -1.29
CA GLN A 13 27.83 -0.20 -1.48
C GLN A 13 27.05 0.12 -0.20
N ALA A 14 26.35 1.25 -0.20
CA ALA A 14 25.27 1.45 0.73
C ALA A 14 24.26 0.35 0.41
N CYS A 15 24.25 -0.72 1.21
CA CYS A 15 23.14 -1.63 1.26
C CYS A 15 21.96 -0.83 1.77
N THR A 16 21.13 -0.32 0.87
CA THR A 16 19.83 0.22 1.21
C THR A 16 19.02 -0.95 1.75
N ASN A 17 18.98 -1.11 3.08
CA ASN A 17 18.04 -2.01 3.74
C ASN A 17 16.65 -1.37 3.60
N GLN A 18 16.09 -1.42 2.39
CA GLN A 18 14.70 -1.08 2.17
C GLN A 18 13.86 -2.05 3.01
N ALA A 19 12.84 -1.53 3.69
CA ALA A 19 11.92 -2.38 4.43
C ALA A 19 11.35 -3.46 3.49
N ARG A 20 11.18 -4.68 4.02
CA ARG A 20 10.58 -5.76 3.24
C ARG A 20 9.06 -5.63 3.33
N GLU A 21 8.39 -5.69 2.18
CA GLU A 21 6.93 -5.81 2.16
C GLU A 21 6.47 -7.15 2.75
N THR A 22 5.43 -7.09 3.57
CA THR A 22 4.79 -8.24 4.21
C THR A 22 3.40 -8.42 3.58
N PRO A 23 3.03 -9.65 3.21
CA PRO A 23 1.70 -9.92 2.70
C PRO A 23 0.62 -9.59 3.71
N SER A 24 -0.46 -8.93 3.30
CA SER A 24 -1.54 -8.47 4.19
C SER A 24 -2.17 -9.58 5.05
N HIS A 25 -2.18 -10.83 4.57
CA HIS A 25 -2.71 -11.98 5.30
C HIS A 25 -1.74 -12.58 6.32
N GLU A 26 -0.46 -12.18 6.29
CA GLU A 26 0.60 -12.57 7.22
C GLU A 26 1.03 -11.39 8.12
N ALA A 27 0.60 -10.16 7.80
CA ALA A 27 1.06 -8.95 8.45
C ALA A 27 0.55 -8.78 9.88
N GLU A 28 1.45 -8.39 10.77
CA GLU A 28 1.19 -7.91 12.11
C GLU A 28 1.21 -6.38 12.18
N LEU A 29 0.75 -5.81 13.30
CA LEU A 29 0.79 -4.36 13.49
C LEU A 29 2.26 -3.88 13.52
N GLY A 30 2.55 -2.86 12.72
CA GLY A 30 3.89 -2.32 12.51
C GLY A 30 4.58 -2.84 11.26
N ASP A 31 4.10 -3.93 10.65
CA ASP A 31 4.68 -4.47 9.43
C ASP A 31 4.45 -3.53 8.24
N THR A 32 5.42 -3.52 7.33
CA THR A 32 5.35 -2.76 6.08
C THR A 32 4.54 -3.54 5.06
N LEU A 33 3.44 -2.97 4.58
CA LEU A 33 2.60 -3.53 3.53
C LEU A 33 3.06 -3.11 2.13
N VAL A 34 3.62 -1.90 2.01
CA VAL A 34 4.07 -1.34 0.73
C VAL A 34 5.38 -0.60 0.91
N VAL A 35 6.26 -0.77 -0.07
CA VAL A 35 7.42 0.09 -0.32
C VAL A 35 7.34 0.58 -1.75
N GLU A 36 7.25 1.91 -1.93
CA GLU A 36 7.25 2.54 -3.25
C GLU A 36 8.17 3.77 -3.24
N GLY A 37 9.33 3.64 -3.87
CA GLY A 37 10.37 4.67 -3.79
C GLY A 37 10.85 4.89 -2.35
N ASP A 38 10.69 6.13 -1.86
CA ASP A 38 11.03 6.56 -0.50
C ASP A 38 9.81 6.52 0.45
N THR A 39 8.69 5.93 0.01
CA THR A 39 7.46 5.79 0.80
C THR A 39 7.32 4.37 1.35
N GLU A 40 7.07 4.27 2.65
CA GLU A 40 6.68 3.03 3.34
C GLU A 40 5.25 3.17 3.87
N VAL A 41 4.41 2.16 3.64
CA VAL A 41 3.07 2.07 4.24
C VAL A 41 3.08 0.96 5.27
N ARG A 42 2.84 1.31 6.54
CA ARG A 42 2.84 0.37 7.67
C ARG A 42 1.43 0.15 8.20
N LEU A 43 1.13 -1.09 8.58
CA LEU A 43 -0.13 -1.45 9.21
C LEU A 43 -0.19 -0.91 10.64
N THR A 44 -1.22 -0.14 10.99
CA THR A 44 -1.46 0.34 12.36
C THR A 44 -2.67 -0.30 13.01
N ASP A 45 -3.67 -0.72 12.22
CA ASP A 45 -4.86 -1.41 12.68
C ASP A 45 -5.24 -2.48 11.66
N ALA A 46 -5.51 -3.70 12.15
CA ALA A 46 -5.81 -4.84 11.29
C ALA A 46 -7.11 -4.64 10.52
N PHE A 47 -7.11 -5.05 9.24
CA PHE A 47 -8.32 -5.08 8.43
C PHE A 47 -9.33 -6.08 8.98
N LYS A 48 -10.61 -5.69 8.98
CA LYS A 48 -11.73 -6.57 9.30
C LYS A 48 -12.25 -7.21 8.02
N PRO A 49 -12.40 -8.53 7.95
CA PRO A 49 -13.04 -9.17 6.81
C PRO A 49 -14.52 -8.77 6.75
N GLY A 50 -15.02 -8.54 5.54
CA GLY A 50 -16.44 -8.28 5.32
C GLY A 50 -16.93 -8.81 3.98
N GLU A 51 -18.25 -8.75 3.79
CA GLU A 51 -18.92 -9.33 2.64
C GLU A 51 -19.48 -8.25 1.69
N PRO A 52 -19.32 -8.41 0.36
CA PRO A 52 -18.62 -9.52 -0.30
C PRO A 52 -17.11 -9.25 -0.50
N ASN A 53 -16.26 -10.23 -0.18
CA ASN A 53 -14.78 -10.25 -0.37
C ASN A 53 -14.06 -8.91 -0.07
N GLY A 54 -14.42 -8.29 1.05
CA GLY A 54 -13.90 -6.99 1.46
C GLY A 54 -12.97 -7.07 2.66
N LEU A 55 -12.05 -6.10 2.73
CA LEU A 55 -11.18 -5.79 3.85
C LEU A 55 -11.49 -4.36 4.28
N PHE A 56 -12.00 -4.18 5.50
CA PHE A 56 -12.52 -2.91 5.97
C PHE A 56 -11.80 -2.40 7.22
N ASP A 57 -11.93 -1.11 7.49
CA ASP A 57 -11.42 -0.43 8.69
C ASP A 57 -9.91 -0.63 8.95
N GLY A 58 -9.11 -0.87 7.91
CA GLY A 58 -7.67 -1.03 8.05
C GLY A 58 -7.00 0.31 8.33
N GLY A 59 -6.14 0.36 9.34
CA GLY A 59 -5.35 1.55 9.66
C GLY A 59 -3.96 1.45 9.05
N ILE A 60 -3.50 2.53 8.43
CA ILE A 60 -2.12 2.63 7.93
C ILE A 60 -1.45 3.92 8.36
N SER A 61 -0.12 3.88 8.40
CA SER A 61 0.76 5.04 8.49
C SER A 61 1.65 5.10 7.26
N VAL A 62 1.66 6.25 6.59
CA VAL A 62 2.42 6.53 5.36
C VAL A 62 3.63 7.37 5.71
N ILE A 63 4.81 6.77 5.66
CA ILE A 63 6.09 7.39 6.02
C ILE A 63 6.83 7.71 4.72
N THR A 64 7.22 8.97 4.52
CA THR A 64 8.00 9.38 3.34
C THR A 64 9.33 9.97 3.79
N ASP A 65 10.46 9.47 3.27
CA ASP A 65 11.80 9.98 3.61
C ASP A 65 12.05 10.07 5.14
N GLY A 66 11.54 9.09 5.89
CA GLY A 66 11.66 9.02 7.36
C GLY A 66 10.88 10.09 8.13
N SER A 67 9.96 10.83 7.49
CA SER A 67 9.10 11.81 8.14
C SER A 67 8.11 11.18 9.14
N GLU A 68 7.47 12.03 9.95
CA GLU A 68 6.26 11.61 10.66
C GLU A 68 5.21 11.12 9.66
N GLY A 69 4.55 10.00 9.99
CA GLY A 69 3.70 9.30 9.05
C GLY A 69 2.27 9.85 9.02
N ILE A 70 1.73 10.11 7.83
CA ILE A 70 0.33 10.51 7.67
C ILE A 70 -0.54 9.26 7.84
N ARG A 71 -1.60 9.37 8.63
CA ARG A 71 -2.50 8.24 8.93
C ARG A 71 -3.69 8.20 7.99
N ALA A 72 -4.10 7.00 7.61
CA ALA A 72 -5.31 6.79 6.82
C ALA A 72 -6.08 5.55 7.30
N GLU A 73 -7.40 5.61 7.15
CA GLU A 73 -8.26 4.43 7.11
C GLU A 73 -8.38 3.99 5.64
N VAL A 74 -8.21 2.70 5.41
CA VAL A 74 -8.25 2.06 4.09
C VAL A 74 -9.26 0.93 4.12
N ASN A 75 -9.98 0.82 3.01
CA ASN A 75 -10.88 -0.27 2.71
C ASN A 75 -10.57 -0.79 1.30
N ALA A 76 -10.76 -2.08 1.09
CA ALA A 76 -10.63 -2.72 -0.20
C ALA A 76 -11.76 -3.71 -0.44
N VAL A 77 -12.34 -3.70 -1.63
CA VAL A 77 -13.23 -4.74 -2.12
C VAL A 77 -12.54 -5.40 -3.30
N CYS A 78 -12.14 -6.65 -3.08
CA CYS A 78 -11.32 -7.38 -4.02
C CYS A 78 -12.24 -8.18 -4.94
N SER A 79 -12.10 -8.00 -6.24
CA SER A 79 -12.98 -8.67 -7.17
C SER A 79 -12.54 -10.10 -7.45
N MET A 80 -13.49 -10.92 -7.91
CA MET A 80 -13.29 -12.31 -8.27
C MET A 80 -13.52 -12.46 -9.77
N PRO A 81 -12.45 -12.51 -10.60
CA PRO A 81 -12.55 -12.47 -12.07
C PRO A 81 -13.39 -13.60 -12.66
N ASP A 82 -13.43 -14.75 -11.99
CA ASP A 82 -14.11 -15.94 -12.48
C ASP A 82 -15.59 -16.02 -12.07
N LEU A 83 -16.14 -15.00 -11.39
CA LEU A 83 -17.52 -15.01 -10.90
C LEU A 83 -18.46 -14.11 -11.71
N PRO A 84 -19.65 -14.62 -12.11
CA PRO A 84 -20.64 -13.82 -12.82
C PRO A 84 -21.09 -12.59 -12.03
N ASN A 85 -21.23 -11.45 -12.71
CA ASN A 85 -21.68 -10.16 -12.16
C ASN A 85 -20.73 -9.48 -11.16
N TRP A 86 -19.51 -9.99 -10.98
CA TRP A 86 -18.48 -9.28 -10.27
C TRP A 86 -17.83 -8.21 -11.17
N PRO A 87 -17.44 -7.04 -10.61
CA PRO A 87 -16.76 -6.01 -11.39
C PRO A 87 -15.40 -6.49 -11.90
N GLU A 88 -14.92 -5.98 -13.03
CA GLU A 88 -13.58 -6.34 -13.55
C GLU A 88 -12.44 -5.52 -12.92
N TYR A 89 -12.64 -5.08 -11.67
CA TYR A 89 -11.70 -4.23 -10.96
C TYR A 89 -11.72 -4.51 -9.46
N ASP A 90 -10.55 -4.36 -8.84
CA ASP A 90 -10.44 -4.17 -7.40
C ASP A 90 -10.78 -2.72 -7.06
N ASN A 91 -11.42 -2.50 -5.92
CA ASN A 91 -11.79 -1.16 -5.45
C ASN A 91 -11.09 -0.89 -4.12
N ILE A 92 -10.06 -0.04 -4.14
CA ILE A 92 -9.41 0.46 -2.92
C ILE A 92 -9.83 1.90 -2.69
N TYR A 93 -10.13 2.24 -1.45
CA TYR A 93 -10.50 3.59 -1.08
C TYR A 93 -10.11 3.89 0.35
N GLY A 94 -9.95 5.17 0.64
CA GLY A 94 -9.55 5.58 1.97
C GLY A 94 -9.84 7.02 2.29
N ARG A 95 -9.50 7.34 3.53
CA ARG A 95 -9.75 8.60 4.17
C ARG A 95 -8.58 8.95 5.05
N TRP A 96 -8.19 10.21 5.05
CA TRP A 96 -7.15 10.70 5.93
C TRP A 96 -7.68 10.82 7.36
N LEU A 97 -6.87 10.36 8.31
CA LEU A 97 -7.22 10.40 9.73
C LEU A 97 -6.57 11.62 10.39
N SER A 98 -7.31 12.22 11.31
CA SER A 98 -6.72 13.18 12.25
C SER A 98 -5.91 12.45 13.33
N ASP A 99 -5.01 13.14 14.01
CA ASP A 99 -4.00 12.54 14.91
C ASP A 99 -4.57 11.55 15.93
N ASP A 100 -5.71 11.88 16.55
CA ASP A 100 -6.37 11.06 17.59
C ASP A 100 -7.48 10.15 17.05
N GLU A 101 -7.72 10.17 15.75
CA GLU A 101 -8.78 9.39 15.14
C GLU A 101 -8.38 7.91 14.99
N LYS A 102 -9.37 7.02 15.09
CA LYS A 102 -9.20 5.58 14.89
C LYS A 102 -9.98 5.12 13.66
N PRO A 103 -9.42 4.19 12.87
CA PRO A 103 -10.15 3.52 11.79
C PRO A 103 -11.48 2.90 12.28
N GLY A 104 -12.50 2.94 11.44
CA GLY A 104 -13.81 2.32 11.68
C GLY A 104 -14.73 3.08 12.66
N VAL A 105 -14.36 4.29 13.10
CA VAL A 105 -15.21 5.13 13.97
C VAL A 105 -16.25 5.89 13.16
N GLU A 106 -15.83 6.51 12.05
CA GLU A 106 -16.71 7.30 11.18
C GLU A 106 -16.87 6.59 9.83
N GLY A 107 -17.99 5.89 9.65
CA GLY A 107 -18.32 5.23 8.39
C GLY A 107 -18.77 6.21 7.30
N GLY A 108 -18.49 5.87 6.04
CA GLY A 108 -19.11 6.53 4.88
C GLY A 108 -18.44 7.81 4.38
N LYS A 109 -17.26 8.17 4.90
CA LYS A 109 -16.42 9.22 4.32
C LYS A 109 -15.25 8.60 3.55
N THR A 110 -15.12 8.99 2.29
CA THR A 110 -14.02 8.59 1.41
C THR A 110 -13.40 9.85 0.82
N ASP A 111 -12.10 10.04 0.98
CA ASP A 111 -11.36 11.16 0.39
C ASP A 111 -10.89 10.77 -1.00
N TRP A 112 -10.23 9.61 -1.11
CA TRP A 112 -9.70 9.08 -2.35
C TRP A 112 -10.22 7.66 -2.62
N GLN A 113 -10.30 7.30 -3.90
CA GLN A 113 -10.75 5.99 -4.36
C GLN A 113 -10.11 5.66 -5.69
N LEU A 114 -9.56 4.45 -5.80
CA LEU A 114 -8.92 3.92 -7.00
C LEU A 114 -9.59 2.59 -7.39
N LEU A 115 -10.06 2.52 -8.63
CA LEU A 115 -10.47 1.27 -9.26
C LEU A 115 -9.29 0.71 -10.06
N LEU A 116 -8.81 -0.47 -9.68
CA LEU A 116 -7.71 -1.16 -10.34
C LEU A 116 -8.28 -2.29 -11.20
N TYR A 117 -8.40 -2.05 -12.50
CA TYR A 117 -8.93 -3.01 -13.46
C TYR A 117 -7.95 -4.15 -13.73
N PHE A 118 -8.47 -5.32 -14.08
CA PHE A 118 -7.66 -6.52 -14.32
C PHE A 118 -6.72 -6.40 -15.53
N ASP A 119 -7.00 -5.49 -16.47
CA ASP A 119 -6.13 -5.15 -17.59
C ASP A 119 -4.96 -4.23 -17.20
N GLY A 120 -4.89 -3.81 -15.93
CA GLY A 120 -3.87 -2.94 -15.37
C GLY A 120 -4.21 -1.46 -15.41
N GLU A 121 -5.35 -1.07 -15.99
CA GLU A 121 -5.85 0.31 -15.94
C GLU A 121 -6.21 0.69 -14.50
N ALA A 122 -5.85 1.91 -14.10
CA ALA A 122 -6.24 2.48 -12.81
C ALA A 122 -7.09 3.73 -13.05
N LYS A 123 -8.25 3.81 -12.39
CA LYS A 123 -9.19 4.93 -12.51
C LYS A 123 -9.51 5.55 -11.15
N ASP A 124 -9.19 6.83 -10.99
CA ASP A 124 -9.62 7.62 -9.84
C ASP A 124 -11.14 7.85 -9.86
N LYS A 125 -11.78 7.63 -8.70
CA LYS A 125 -13.20 7.90 -8.46
C LYS A 125 -13.46 8.68 -7.18
N GLY A 126 -12.42 8.98 -6.41
CA GLY A 126 -12.49 9.74 -5.17
C GLY A 126 -12.73 11.24 -5.40
N ARG A 127 -12.90 11.98 -4.30
CA ARG A 127 -12.89 13.45 -4.31
C ARG A 127 -11.48 13.98 -4.57
N GLU A 128 -10.49 13.26 -4.06
CA GLU A 128 -9.07 13.48 -4.24
C GLU A 128 -8.49 12.37 -5.13
N THR A 129 -7.37 12.69 -5.80
CA THR A 129 -6.54 11.69 -6.49
C THR A 129 -6.02 10.67 -5.49
N ALA A 130 -6.06 9.39 -5.88
CA ALA A 130 -5.48 8.33 -5.07
C ALA A 130 -3.96 8.53 -4.90
N PRO A 131 -3.43 8.33 -3.69
CA PRO A 131 -1.99 8.33 -3.47
C PRO A 131 -1.26 7.32 -4.36
N GLY A 132 -0.02 7.61 -4.76
CA GLY A 132 0.77 6.70 -5.62
C GLY A 132 0.83 5.26 -5.09
N TRP A 133 1.02 5.13 -3.77
CA TRP A 133 1.12 3.85 -3.08
C TRP A 133 -0.20 3.05 -3.06
N ALA A 134 -1.35 3.67 -3.35
CA ALA A 134 -2.65 3.01 -3.26
C ALA A 134 -2.78 1.84 -4.25
N LYS A 135 -2.18 1.96 -5.43
CA LYS A 135 -2.14 0.87 -6.41
C LYS A 135 -1.38 -0.34 -5.86
N ARG A 136 -0.19 -0.10 -5.32
CA ARG A 136 0.66 -1.16 -4.75
C ARG A 136 0.01 -1.79 -3.52
N LEU A 137 -0.65 -0.98 -2.69
CA LEU A 137 -1.42 -1.48 -1.54
C LEU A 137 -2.59 -2.36 -2.00
N ALA A 138 -3.35 -1.95 -3.02
CA ALA A 138 -4.44 -2.76 -3.56
C ALA A 138 -3.93 -4.13 -4.07
N GLN A 139 -2.76 -4.16 -4.71
CA GLN A 139 -2.15 -5.42 -5.13
C GLN A 139 -1.83 -6.32 -3.93
N ASN A 140 -1.29 -5.76 -2.84
CA ASN A 140 -1.01 -6.51 -1.61
C ASN A 140 -2.29 -7.02 -0.92
N LEU A 141 -3.36 -6.20 -0.89
CA LEU A 141 -4.63 -6.55 -0.24
C LEU A 141 -5.47 -7.54 -1.04
N CYS A 142 -5.54 -7.38 -2.37
CA CYS A 142 -6.52 -8.09 -3.20
C CYS A 142 -5.98 -9.27 -4.01
N ARG A 143 -4.67 -9.39 -4.21
CA ARG A 143 -4.10 -10.52 -4.95
C ARG A 143 -3.66 -11.63 -4.00
N LYS A 144 -4.44 -12.71 -3.99
CA LYS A 144 -4.18 -13.94 -3.24
C LYS A 144 -3.05 -14.72 -3.94
N GLY A 145 -1.80 -14.53 -3.52
CA GLY A 145 -0.64 -15.36 -3.88
C GLY A 145 0.30 -14.77 -4.92
N ASP A 146 1.61 -15.00 -4.68
CA ASP A 146 2.82 -14.45 -5.31
C ASP A 146 2.67 -13.07 -5.95
N PHE A 147 2.99 -12.06 -5.13
CA PHE A 147 3.39 -10.71 -5.52
C PHE A 147 4.17 -10.75 -6.83
N GLN A 148 3.49 -10.48 -7.96
CA GLN A 148 4.17 -10.30 -9.23
C GLN A 148 4.82 -8.92 -9.23
N ASP A 149 5.95 -8.88 -8.52
CA ASP A 149 6.90 -7.78 -8.47
C ASP A 149 7.79 -7.93 -9.70
N ASN A 150 7.26 -7.52 -10.85
CA ASN A 150 8.06 -7.41 -12.07
C ASN A 150 8.95 -6.17 -11.98
#